data_AF-A0A925FL12-F1
#
_entry.id   AF-A0A925FL12-F1
#
_cell.length_a   1.000
_cell.length_b   1.000
_cell.length_c   1.000
_cell.angle_alpha   90.00
_cell.angle_beta   90.00
_cell.angle_gamma   90.00
#
_symmetry.space_group_name_H-M   'P 1'
#
loop_
_entity.id
_entity.type
_entity.pdbx_description
1 polymer ?
#
loop_
_entity_poly.entity_id
_entity_poly.type
_entity_poly.pdbx_seq_one_letter_code
_entity_poly.pdbx_strand_id
1 'polypeptide(L)'
;QIFEPLGTRQGRPLGLLVRGTNFQVQVWNALLRIPPGRFAAYEDIAHAVGSPRAMRAVGTAVGRNPVAFLIPCHRVIRANGAIGGYRWGLPRKRAMIAWEAGRRAG
;
A
#
# COMPACT_ATOMS: atom_id res chain seq x y z
N GLN A 1 22.57 17.02 -18.70
CA GLN A 1 21.50 16.15 -18.15
C GLN A 1 20.56 17.05 -17.35
N ILE A 2 19.25 16.99 -17.61
CA ILE A 2 18.26 17.95 -17.05
C ILE A 2 17.80 17.54 -15.62
N PHE A 3 18.17 16.34 -15.18
CA PHE A 3 17.88 15.88 -13.83
C PHE A 3 19.18 15.50 -13.11
N GLU A 4 19.61 16.39 -12.22
CA GLU A 4 20.46 16.01 -11.10
C GLU A 4 19.62 15.05 -10.24
N PRO A 5 20.06 13.81 -9.97
CA PRO A 5 19.38 12.99 -9.00
C PRO A 5 19.45 13.73 -7.67
N LEU A 6 18.28 14.12 -7.14
CA LEU A 6 18.18 14.62 -5.77
C LEU A 6 18.86 13.56 -4.90
N GLY A 7 20.04 13.91 -4.36
CA GLY A 7 20.81 13.00 -3.51
C GLY A 7 19.88 12.39 -2.47
N THR A 8 20.09 11.12 -2.14
CA THR A 8 19.27 10.45 -1.12
C THR A 8 19.40 11.24 0.18
N ARG A 9 18.42 12.09 0.51
CA ARG A 9 18.29 12.69 1.84
C ARG A 9 17.95 11.56 2.81
N GLN A 10 18.97 10.79 3.16
CA GLN A 10 18.91 9.74 4.15
C GLN A 10 18.64 10.42 5.50
N GLY A 11 17.52 10.08 6.13
CA GLY A 11 17.33 10.35 7.56
C GLY A 11 16.11 11.16 7.98
N ARG A 12 15.38 11.85 7.08
CA ARG A 12 14.14 12.55 7.47
C ARG A 12 12.88 11.89 6.90
N PRO A 13 11.93 11.42 7.74
CA PRO A 13 10.66 10.91 7.24
C PRO A 13 9.89 12.00 6.49
N LEU A 14 9.21 11.60 5.41
CA LEU A 14 8.34 12.49 4.65
C LEU A 14 7.01 12.64 5.40
N GLY A 15 6.67 13.87 5.79
CA GLY A 15 5.35 14.17 6.36
C GLY A 15 4.28 14.13 5.27
N LEU A 16 3.21 13.36 5.50
CA LEU A 16 2.09 13.24 4.58
C LEU A 16 0.79 13.66 5.26
N LEU A 17 0.11 14.65 4.70
CA LEU A 17 -1.23 15.06 5.12
C LEU A 17 -2.28 14.41 4.21
N VAL A 18 -3.13 13.57 4.78
CA VAL A 18 -4.24 12.91 4.06
C VAL A 18 -5.57 13.22 4.73
N ARG A 19 -6.65 13.20 3.95
CA ARG A 19 -8.03 13.38 4.44
C ARG A 19 -8.87 12.17 4.08
N GLY A 20 -9.61 11.65 5.05
CA GLY A 20 -10.49 10.50 4.93
C GLY A 20 -11.28 10.29 6.22
N THR A 21 -12.19 9.32 6.22
CA THR A 21 -12.89 8.92 7.45
C THR A 21 -11.92 8.31 8.45
N ASN A 22 -12.29 8.28 9.74
CA ASN A 22 -11.47 7.62 10.78
C ASN A 22 -11.08 6.19 10.38
N PHE A 23 -12.02 5.43 9.83
CA PHE A 23 -11.77 4.07 9.35
C PHE A 23 -10.79 4.03 8.17
N GLN A 24 -10.89 4.95 7.21
CA GLN A 24 -9.95 5.04 6.10
C GLN A 24 -8.53 5.34 6.59
N VAL A 25 -8.38 6.32 7.49
CA VAL A 25 -7.09 6.69 8.07
C VAL A 25 -6.48 5.53 8.85
N GLN A 26 -7.27 4.79 9.63
CA GLN A 26 -6.80 3.58 10.33
C GLN A 26 -6.32 2.50 9.34
N VAL A 27 -7.08 2.23 8.27
CA VAL A 27 -6.66 1.30 7.22
C VAL A 27 -5.36 1.75 6.58
N TRP A 28 -5.24 3.03 6.19
CA TRP A 28 -4.02 3.55 5.57
C TRP A 28 -2.80 3.47 6.50
N ASN A 29 -2.98 3.72 7.80
CA ASN A 29 -1.93 3.50 8.80
C ASN A 29 -1.53 2.02 8.91
N ALA A 30 -2.48 1.09 8.83
CA ALA A 30 -2.18 -0.34 8.80
C ALA A 30 -1.39 -0.72 7.53
N LEU A 31 -1.70 -0.13 6.37
CA LEU A 31 -0.95 -0.37 5.13
C LEU A 31 0.52 0.04 5.26
N LEU A 32 0.83 1.15 5.93
CA LEU A 32 2.21 1.62 6.14
C LEU A 32 3.09 0.61 6.90
N ARG A 33 2.48 -0.33 7.64
CA ARG A 33 3.21 -1.38 8.36
C ARG A 33 3.61 -2.56 7.48
N ILE A 34 3.07 -2.68 6.26
CA ILE A 34 3.41 -3.77 5.34
C ILE A 34 4.79 -3.52 4.74
N PRO A 35 5.81 -4.37 4.96
CA PRO A 35 7.16 -4.12 4.43
C PRO A 35 7.22 -4.22 2.90
N PRO A 36 8.17 -3.52 2.24
CA PRO A 36 8.41 -3.66 0.80
C PRO A 36 8.63 -5.12 0.39
N GLY A 37 7.89 -5.57 -0.63
CA GLY A 37 7.89 -6.92 -1.18
C GLY A 37 7.12 -7.96 -0.36
N ARG A 38 6.50 -7.59 0.77
CA ARG A 38 5.56 -8.47 1.48
C ARG A 38 4.15 -8.19 1.00
N PHE A 39 3.30 -9.20 1.11
CA PHE A 39 1.88 -9.07 0.87
C PHE A 39 1.11 -9.18 2.18
N ALA A 40 -0.07 -8.56 2.19
CA ALA A 40 -1.11 -8.81 3.17
C ALA A 40 -2.41 -9.11 2.44
N ALA A 41 -3.22 -10.01 2.98
CA ALA A 41 -4.59 -10.20 2.56
C ALA A 41 -5.49 -9.09 3.14
N TYR A 42 -6.66 -8.88 2.54
CA TYR A 42 -7.65 -7.94 3.09
C TYR A 42 -8.07 -8.30 4.53
N GLU A 43 -8.02 -9.58 4.88
CA GLU A 43 -8.29 -10.08 6.23
C GLU A 43 -7.24 -9.65 7.25
N ASP A 44 -5.96 -9.73 6.91
CA ASP A 44 -4.87 -9.26 7.78
C ASP A 44 -5.08 -7.79 8.16
N ILE A 45 -5.51 -6.96 7.19
CA ILE A 45 -5.76 -5.54 7.42
C ILE A 45 -6.98 -5.33 8.31
N ALA A 46 -8.06 -6.08 8.08
CA ALA A 46 -9.25 -6.01 8.90
C ALA A 46 -9.00 -6.44 10.35
N HIS A 47 -8.17 -7.47 10.56
CA HIS A 47 -7.68 -7.86 11.88
C HIS A 47 -6.81 -6.76 12.50
N ALA A 48 -5.88 -6.19 11.75
CA ALA A 48 -4.98 -5.14 12.22
C ALA A 48 -5.70 -3.84 12.65
N VAL A 49 -6.86 -3.53 12.06
CA VAL A 49 -7.70 -2.38 12.46
C VAL A 49 -8.80 -2.76 13.47
N GLY A 50 -8.74 -3.94 14.08
CA GLY A 50 -9.69 -4.38 15.10
C GLY A 50 -11.12 -4.60 14.59
N SER A 51 -11.30 -4.79 13.27
CA SER A 51 -12.61 -4.99 12.65
C SER A 51 -12.64 -6.25 11.77
N PRO A 52 -12.52 -7.48 12.32
CA PRO A 52 -12.36 -8.73 11.56
C PRO A 52 -13.53 -9.09 10.62
N ARG A 53 -14.67 -8.40 10.71
CA ARG A 53 -15.82 -8.60 9.80
C ARG A 53 -15.90 -7.57 8.68
N ALA A 54 -14.98 -6.60 8.63
CA ALA A 54 -15.06 -5.42 7.78
C ALA A 54 -14.32 -5.54 6.42
N MET A 55 -14.14 -6.73 5.87
CA MET A 55 -13.35 -6.98 4.65
C MET A 55 -13.74 -6.10 3.46
N ARG A 56 -15.05 -5.95 3.20
CA ARG A 56 -15.55 -5.10 2.11
C ARG A 56 -15.26 -3.62 2.35
N ALA A 57 -15.38 -3.17 3.60
CA ALA A 57 -15.07 -1.79 3.98
C ALA A 57 -13.56 -1.52 3.87
N VAL A 58 -12.71 -2.48 4.28
CA VAL A 58 -11.26 -2.42 4.08
C VAL A 58 -10.94 -2.34 2.60
N GLY A 59 -11.51 -3.19 1.76
CA GLY A 59 -11.31 -3.13 0.30
C GLY A 59 -11.64 -1.76 -0.28
N THR A 60 -12.76 -1.16 0.15
CA THR A 60 -13.14 0.21 -0.22
C THR A 60 -12.13 1.25 0.27
N ALA A 61 -11.66 1.14 1.52
CA ALA A 61 -10.69 2.07 2.11
C ALA A 61 -9.31 1.98 1.43
N VAL A 62 -8.83 0.77 1.14
CA VAL A 62 -7.62 0.51 0.35
C VAL A 62 -7.74 1.14 -1.04
N GLY A 63 -8.89 0.94 -1.70
CA GLY A 63 -9.17 1.54 -3.00
C GLY A 63 -9.24 3.08 -2.96
N ARG A 64 -9.63 3.68 -1.84
CA ARG A 64 -9.72 5.14 -1.65
C ARG A 64 -8.42 5.81 -1.22
N ASN A 65 -7.33 5.06 -1.08
CA ASN A 65 -6.02 5.63 -0.75
C ASN A 65 -5.69 6.80 -1.73
N PRO A 66 -5.43 8.03 -1.23
CA PRO A 66 -5.14 9.18 -2.08
C PRO A 66 -3.70 9.21 -2.61
N VAL A 67 -2.77 8.49 -1.98
CA VAL A 67 -1.33 8.60 -2.24
C VAL A 67 -0.75 7.21 -2.46
N ALA A 68 -0.86 6.73 -3.70
CA ALA A 68 -0.25 5.46 -4.12
C ALA A 68 1.26 5.44 -3.86
N PHE A 69 1.83 4.23 -3.81
CA PHE A 69 3.25 3.95 -3.56
C PHE A 69 3.72 4.30 -2.14
N LEU A 70 3.55 5.55 -1.69
CA LEU A 70 3.88 5.98 -0.33
C LEU A 70 2.99 5.29 0.71
N ILE A 71 1.68 5.27 0.49
CA ILE A 71 0.77 4.39 1.22
C ILE A 71 0.63 3.12 0.38
N PRO A 72 1.19 1.97 0.82
CA PRO A 72 1.50 0.84 -0.06
C PRO A 72 0.29 -0.10 -0.28
N CYS A 73 -0.82 0.45 -0.73
CA CYS A 73 -2.04 -0.29 -1.09
C CYS A 73 -1.86 -1.35 -2.19
N HIS A 74 -0.80 -1.27 -2.99
CA HIS A 74 -0.46 -2.29 -3.99
C HIS A 74 0.00 -3.61 -3.36
N ARG A 75 0.39 -3.61 -2.07
CA ARG A 75 0.79 -4.80 -1.31
C ARG A 75 -0.40 -5.62 -0.78
N VAL A 76 -1.64 -5.15 -0.96
CA VAL A 76 -2.83 -5.89 -0.54
C VAL A 76 -3.35 -6.77 -1.68
N ILE A 77 -3.52 -8.07 -1.42
CA ILE A 77 -4.00 -9.07 -2.38
C ILE A 77 -5.15 -9.89 -1.81
N ARG A 78 -5.73 -10.79 -2.62
CA ARG A 78 -6.74 -11.74 -2.14
C ARG A 78 -6.05 -12.86 -1.37
N ALA A 79 -6.77 -13.47 -0.40
CA ALA A 79 -6.24 -14.55 0.43
C ALA A 79 -5.74 -15.77 -0.39
N ASN A 80 -6.35 -16.01 -1.57
CA ASN A 80 -5.91 -17.05 -2.50
C ASN A 80 -4.66 -16.68 -3.34
N GLY A 81 -3.95 -15.60 -2.99
CA GLY A 81 -2.77 -15.12 -3.70
C GLY A 81 -3.05 -14.30 -4.96
N ALA A 82 -4.30 -14.18 -5.41
CA ALA A 82 -4.61 -13.45 -6.64
C ALA A 82 -4.47 -11.93 -6.47
N ILE A 83 -3.83 -11.30 -7.46
CA ILE A 83 -3.73 -9.84 -7.55
C ILE A 83 -5.09 -9.27 -7.98
N GLY A 84 -5.83 -8.74 -7.01
CA GLY A 84 -7.10 -8.04 -7.24
C GLY A 84 -6.93 -6.67 -7.90
N GLY A 85 -8.08 -6.00 -8.12
CA GLY A 85 -8.16 -4.68 -8.73
C GLY A 85 -7.30 -3.62 -8.03
N TYR A 86 -7.07 -2.52 -8.74
CA TYR A 86 -6.24 -1.41 -8.27
C TYR A 86 -6.77 -0.09 -8.80
N ARG A 87 -6.94 0.91 -7.94
CA ARG A 87 -7.49 2.23 -8.31
C ARG A 87 -6.72 2.86 -9.48
N TRP A 88 -5.40 2.72 -9.51
CA TRP A 88 -4.54 3.29 -10.55
C TRP A 88 -4.22 2.30 -11.66
N GLY A 89 -4.99 1.22 -11.81
CA GLY A 89 -4.84 0.23 -12.88
C GLY A 89 -3.90 -0.92 -12.53
N LEU A 90 -4.32 -2.12 -12.94
CA LEU A 90 -3.60 -3.37 -12.68
C LEU A 90 -2.15 -3.40 -13.20
N PRO A 91 -1.81 -2.81 -14.37
CA PRO A 91 -0.41 -2.75 -14.83
C PRO A 91 0.52 -2.05 -13.82
N ARG A 92 0.08 -0.93 -13.22
CA ARG A 92 0.87 -0.21 -12.21
C ARG A 92 1.09 -1.05 -10.96
N LYS A 93 0.04 -1.72 -10.47
CA LYS A 93 0.14 -2.63 -9.31
C LYS A 93 1.18 -3.72 -9.56
N ARG A 94 1.10 -4.39 -10.71
CA ARG A 94 2.04 -5.45 -11.10
C ARG A 94 3.48 -4.92 -11.23
N ALA A 95 3.67 -3.76 -11.85
CA ALA A 95 4.99 -3.15 -12.00
C ALA A 95 5.65 -2.83 -10.65
N MET A 96 4.92 -2.23 -9.70
CA MET A 96 5.45 -1.94 -8.36
C MET A 96 5.79 -3.22 -7.59
N ILE A 97 4.92 -4.23 -7.67
CA ILE A 97 5.16 -5.54 -7.04
C ILE A 97 6.44 -6.18 -7.62
N ALA A 98 6.56 -6.23 -8.94
CA ALA A 98 7.71 -6.81 -9.61
C ALA A 98 9.01 -6.05 -9.27
N TRP A 99 8.95 -4.72 -9.21
CA TRP A 99 10.08 -3.89 -8.81
C TRP A 99 10.51 -4.15 -7.35
N GLU A 100 9.57 -4.25 -6.41
CA GLU A 100 9.89 -4.61 -5.01
C GLU A 100 10.47 -6.02 -4.89
N ALA A 101 9.99 -6.97 -5.70
CA ALA A 101 10.51 -8.34 -5.74
C ALA A 101 11.94 -8.38 -6.29
N GLY A 102 12.24 -7.65 -7.38
CA GLY A 102 13.57 -7.59 -7.96
C GLY A 102 14.63 -6.99 -7.03
N ARG A 103 14.24 -6.04 -6.18
CA ARG A 103 15.14 -5.40 -5.20
C ARG A 103 15.46 -6.24 -3.97
N ARG A 104 14.75 -7.36 -3.76
CA ARG A 104 15.09 -8.32 -2.69
C ARG A 104 16.08 -9.39 -3.15
N ALA A 105 16.15 -9.62 -4.46
CA ALA A 105 16.95 -10.69 -5.04
C ALA A 105 18.40 -10.26 -5.31
N GLY A 106 18.73 -8.98 -5.14
CA GLY A 106 20.09 -8.44 -5.13
C GLY A 106 20.40 -7.83 -3.78
#